data_AF-F3KM77-F1
#
_entry.id   AF-F3KM77-F1
#
_cell.length_a   1.000
_cell.length_b   1.000
_cell.length_c   1.000
_cell.angle_alpha   90.00
_cell.angle_beta   90.00
_cell.angle_gamma   90.00
#
_symmetry.space_group_name_H-M   'P 1'
#
loop_
_entity.id
_entity.type
_entity.pdbx_description
1 polymer ?
#
loop_
_entity_poly.entity_id
_entity_poly.type
_entity_poly.pdbx_seq_one_letter_code
_entity_poly.pdbx_strand_id
1 'polypeptide(L)'
;MKTTTIGMFAAIAFAVGMVGINFSDGQLNLQDDTPASTMEGGSILGHIELIHTDKDGNVVSYQQTDNAIVNDGRNCVAMLLFGPNSGCRASTASGLGKYTVIGVGNGSALSGSTSQLILNGGINDNGIVRTTGTLDTFTNATNNSDPAVQRIKATFTWSGATTNVVTQAGLFNDTALATTTSTFAVKNFPSSVSMNTGDQLTVNWDITIDGSDAFS
;
A
#
# COMPACT_ATOMS: atom_id res chain seq x y z
N MET A 1 8.76 -79.20 35.03
CA MET A 1 7.62 -78.99 35.97
C MET A 1 7.82 -77.65 36.66
N LYS A 2 6.78 -76.79 36.60
CA LYS A 2 6.55 -75.56 37.41
C LYS A 2 7.52 -74.39 37.10
N THR A 3 7.12 -73.13 36.92
CA THR A 3 5.87 -72.42 37.25
C THR A 3 5.68 -71.24 36.31
N THR A 4 4.42 -70.96 36.01
CA THR A 4 3.90 -69.86 35.19
C THR A 4 3.51 -68.65 36.07
N THR A 5 3.62 -67.44 35.50
CA THR A 5 2.67 -66.29 35.64
C THR A 5 2.75 -65.30 36.82
N ILE A 6 2.44 -64.03 36.46
CA ILE A 6 1.88 -62.87 37.22
C ILE A 6 2.94 -61.97 37.90
N GLY A 7 3.01 -60.64 37.75
CA GLY A 7 2.20 -59.60 37.11
C GLY A 7 2.48 -58.21 37.75
N MET A 8 1.95 -57.14 37.14
CA MET A 8 1.71 -55.77 37.67
C MET A 8 2.76 -54.63 37.58
N PHE A 9 2.42 -53.67 36.70
CA PHE A 9 2.32 -52.20 36.81
C PHE A 9 3.47 -51.29 37.28
N ALA A 10 3.91 -50.46 36.31
CA ALA A 10 4.15 -49.00 36.32
C ALA A 10 4.60 -48.29 37.61
N ALA A 11 5.74 -47.60 37.49
CA ALA A 11 5.96 -46.30 38.13
C ALA A 11 6.86 -45.43 37.24
N ILE A 12 6.29 -44.37 36.67
CA ILE A 12 7.06 -43.23 36.15
C ILE A 12 7.36 -42.34 37.35
N ALA A 13 8.65 -42.13 37.61
CA ALA A 13 9.15 -41.03 38.42
C ALA A 13 10.53 -40.65 37.90
N PHE A 14 10.61 -39.61 37.06
CA PHE A 14 11.86 -38.89 36.85
C PHE A 14 11.77 -37.56 37.59
N ALA A 15 12.22 -37.59 38.83
CA ALA A 15 12.57 -36.40 39.59
C ALA A 15 13.99 -35.97 39.18
N VAL A 16 14.04 -34.77 38.60
CA VAL A 16 15.09 -33.74 38.56
C VAL A 16 16.50 -34.07 39.09
N GLY A 17 17.51 -33.57 38.37
CA GLY A 17 18.68 -32.97 39.04
C GLY A 17 20.06 -33.21 38.43
N MET A 18 20.38 -32.42 37.40
CA MET A 18 21.69 -31.77 37.17
C MET A 18 22.93 -32.59 36.72
N VAL A 19 23.85 -31.79 36.14
CA VAL A 19 25.22 -32.02 35.66
C VAL A 19 25.29 -32.34 34.15
N GLY A 20 25.92 -31.55 33.28
CA GLY A 20 26.75 -30.36 33.50
C GLY A 20 27.05 -29.62 32.20
N ILE A 21 27.13 -28.29 32.34
CA ILE A 21 27.77 -27.25 31.51
C ILE A 21 28.93 -27.70 30.62
N ASN A 22 29.05 -27.09 29.44
CA ASN A 22 30.31 -26.49 28.98
C ASN A 22 30.03 -25.27 28.08
N PHE A 23 30.39 -24.09 28.58
CA PHE A 23 30.57 -22.88 27.78
C PHE A 23 32.03 -22.86 27.31
N SER A 24 32.25 -22.94 26.00
CA SER A 24 33.46 -22.40 25.39
C SER A 24 33.11 -21.83 24.04
N ASP A 25 33.24 -20.51 23.93
CA ASP A 25 33.33 -19.72 22.69
C ASP A 25 32.31 -19.98 21.58
N GLY A 26 31.32 -19.10 21.51
CA GLY A 26 30.41 -18.97 20.39
C GLY A 26 29.03 -18.65 20.90
N GLN A 27 28.74 -17.36 21.06
CA GLN A 27 27.42 -16.86 21.45
C GLN A 27 26.38 -17.29 20.39
N LEU A 28 25.77 -18.45 20.60
CA LEU A 28 24.53 -18.84 19.95
C LEU A 28 23.43 -18.00 20.57
N ASN A 29 23.12 -16.88 19.92
CA ASN A 29 21.94 -16.08 20.21
C ASN A 29 20.70 -16.89 19.81
N LEU A 30 20.20 -17.71 20.74
CA LEU A 30 18.91 -18.38 20.66
C LEU A 30 17.96 -17.73 21.67
N GLN A 31 17.76 -16.41 21.55
CA GLN A 31 16.66 -15.73 22.22
C GLN A 31 16.27 -14.49 21.41
N ASP A 32 15.74 -14.71 20.20
CA ASP A 32 14.74 -13.79 19.66
C ASP A 32 13.37 -14.36 20.04
N ASP A 33 13.05 -14.29 21.33
CA ASP A 33 11.68 -14.46 21.83
C ASP A 33 10.89 -13.18 21.54
N THR A 34 10.84 -12.76 20.28
CA THR A 34 9.68 -12.03 19.81
C THR A 34 8.56 -13.07 19.71
N PRO A 35 7.48 -12.96 20.51
CA PRO A 35 6.32 -13.79 20.29
C PRO A 35 5.94 -13.61 18.81
N ALA A 36 5.88 -14.71 18.06
CA ALA A 36 5.14 -14.72 16.81
C ALA A 36 3.68 -14.46 17.20
N SER A 37 3.33 -13.19 17.41
CA SER A 37 1.95 -12.74 17.30
C SER A 37 1.52 -13.23 15.93
N THR A 38 0.46 -14.04 15.87
CA THR A 38 -0.29 -14.22 14.64
C THR A 38 -0.47 -12.82 14.05
N MET A 39 0.25 -12.52 12.97
CA MET A 39 0.13 -11.24 12.30
C MET A 39 -1.25 -11.25 11.65
N GLU A 40 -2.27 -10.92 12.42
CA GLU A 40 -3.55 -10.49 11.87
C GLU A 40 -3.26 -9.15 11.21
N GLY A 41 -3.16 -9.21 9.88
CA GLY A 41 -2.59 -8.17 9.07
C GLY A 41 -3.69 -7.27 8.55
N GLY A 42 -4.01 -6.21 9.28
CA GLY A 42 -4.77 -5.10 8.70
C GLY A 42 -4.05 -4.61 7.44
N SER A 43 -4.66 -4.83 6.27
CA SER A 43 -4.06 -4.48 4.99
C SER A 43 -4.65 -3.18 4.49
N ILE A 44 -3.79 -2.26 4.06
CA ILE A 44 -4.21 -1.13 3.23
C ILE A 44 -4.05 -1.59 1.79
N LEU A 45 -5.18 -1.94 1.18
CA LEU A 45 -5.27 -2.26 -0.23
C LEU A 45 -5.62 -1.00 -1.00
N GLY A 46 -5.41 -1.05 -2.31
CA GLY A 46 -6.04 -0.07 -3.17
C GLY A 46 -6.28 -0.62 -4.55
N HIS A 47 -7.17 0.06 -5.25
CA HIS A 47 -7.59 -0.28 -6.61
C HIS A 47 -7.56 0.99 -7.43
N ILE A 48 -7.09 0.87 -8.66
CA ILE A 48 -7.03 1.99 -9.60
C ILE A 48 -7.84 1.60 -10.82
N GLU A 49 -8.78 2.47 -11.18
CA GLU A 49 -9.54 2.40 -12.41
C GLU A 49 -9.20 3.62 -13.27
N LEU A 50 -8.94 3.35 -14.55
CA LEU A 50 -8.55 4.32 -15.56
C LEU A 50 -9.57 4.31 -16.67
N ILE A 51 -10.13 5.49 -16.97
CA ILE A 51 -11.11 5.69 -18.03
C ILE A 51 -10.57 6.76 -18.96
N HIS A 52 -10.12 6.36 -20.14
CA HIS A 52 -9.69 7.27 -21.20
C HIS A 52 -10.85 7.50 -22.15
N THR A 53 -11.24 8.76 -22.31
CA THR A 53 -12.26 9.17 -23.27
C THR A 53 -11.67 10.09 -24.33
N ASP A 54 -12.19 10.03 -25.54
CA ASP A 54 -11.87 11.01 -26.56
C ASP A 54 -12.53 12.37 -26.24
N LYS A 55 -12.19 13.39 -27.03
CA LYS A 55 -12.78 14.73 -26.95
C LYS A 55 -14.31 14.77 -27.15
N ASP A 56 -14.91 13.75 -27.76
CA ASP A 56 -16.34 13.67 -28.02
C ASP A 56 -17.06 12.92 -26.87
N GLY A 57 -16.31 12.41 -25.89
CA GLY A 57 -16.80 11.71 -24.70
C GLY A 57 -16.90 10.20 -24.84
N ASN A 58 -16.45 9.60 -25.95
CA ASN A 58 -16.48 8.16 -26.12
C ASN A 58 -15.33 7.50 -25.36
N VAL A 59 -15.59 6.39 -24.67
CA VAL A 59 -14.54 5.61 -24.00
C VAL A 59 -13.65 4.94 -25.04
N VAL A 60 -12.37 5.32 -25.04
CA VAL A 60 -11.32 4.77 -25.92
C VAL A 60 -10.63 3.60 -25.27
N SER A 61 -10.34 3.69 -23.98
CA SER A 61 -9.78 2.58 -23.22
C SER A 61 -10.21 2.61 -21.76
N TYR A 62 -10.24 1.41 -21.18
CA TYR A 62 -10.59 1.18 -19.79
C TYR A 62 -9.61 0.17 -19.21
N GLN A 63 -9.05 0.46 -18.04
CA GLN A 63 -8.07 -0.40 -17.40
C GLN A 63 -8.25 -0.38 -15.89
N GLN A 64 -7.96 -1.51 -15.26
CA GLN A 64 -7.95 -1.64 -13.81
C GLN A 64 -6.69 -2.33 -13.33
N THR A 65 -6.23 -1.95 -12.16
CA THR A 65 -5.11 -2.60 -11.50
C THR A 65 -5.10 -2.33 -10.00
N ASP A 66 -4.47 -3.23 -9.26
CA ASP A 66 -4.24 -3.03 -7.84
C ASP A 66 -3.16 -1.98 -7.57
N ASN A 67 -3.30 -1.31 -6.44
CA ASN A 67 -2.41 -0.29 -5.92
C ASN A 67 -1.08 -0.89 -5.41
N ALA A 68 -0.02 -0.09 -5.44
CA ALA A 68 1.22 -0.37 -4.75
C ALA A 68 1.58 0.82 -3.85
N ILE A 69 1.37 0.65 -2.55
CA ILE A 69 1.69 1.68 -1.54
C ILE A 69 3.20 1.67 -1.30
N VAL A 70 3.83 2.84 -1.37
CA VAL A 70 5.28 2.95 -1.12
C VAL A 70 5.58 2.93 0.37
N ASN A 71 6.81 2.59 0.74
CA ASN A 71 7.22 2.48 2.15
C ASN A 71 6.98 3.80 2.91
N ASP A 72 7.34 4.94 2.31
CA ASP A 72 7.11 6.26 2.89
C ASP A 72 5.61 6.55 3.07
N GLY A 73 4.76 6.11 2.14
CA GLY A 73 3.31 6.26 2.22
C GLY A 73 2.72 5.53 3.42
N ARG A 74 3.16 4.28 3.65
CA ARG A 74 2.78 3.49 4.84
C ARG A 74 3.27 4.16 6.13
N ASN A 75 4.52 4.64 6.16
CA ASN A 75 5.06 5.34 7.33
C ASN A 75 4.29 6.62 7.62
N CYS A 76 3.99 7.43 6.59
CA CYS A 76 3.28 8.68 6.75
C CYS A 76 1.84 8.47 7.20
N VAL A 77 1.10 7.49 6.64
CA VAL A 77 -0.29 7.25 7.07
C VAL A 77 -0.34 6.71 8.49
N ALA A 78 0.58 5.82 8.88
CA ALA A 78 0.70 5.35 10.25
C ALA A 78 0.98 6.50 11.23
N MET A 79 1.88 7.42 10.86
CA MET A 79 2.18 8.62 11.67
C MET A 79 0.99 9.58 11.77
N LEU A 80 0.25 9.78 10.67
CA LEU A 80 -0.94 10.63 10.65
C LEU A 80 -2.07 10.08 11.54
N LEU A 81 -2.21 8.76 11.62
CA LEU A 81 -3.25 8.09 12.41
C LEU A 81 -2.85 7.94 13.89
N PHE A 82 -1.59 7.62 14.17
CA PHE A 82 -1.18 7.13 15.50
C PHE A 82 -0.08 7.94 16.20
N GLY A 83 0.45 9.02 15.60
CA GLY A 83 1.32 9.96 16.32
C GLY A 83 2.83 9.78 16.09
N PRO A 84 3.69 10.41 16.92
CA PRO A 84 5.00 10.88 16.47
C PRO A 84 6.04 9.75 16.47
N ASN A 85 6.25 9.17 15.28
CA ASN A 85 7.45 8.42 14.92
C ASN A 85 8.06 9.03 13.65
N SER A 86 9.35 9.39 13.73
CA SER A 86 10.14 9.91 12.62
C SER A 86 10.28 8.84 11.53
N GLY A 87 9.80 9.12 10.32
CA GLY A 87 9.75 8.14 9.23
C GLY A 87 8.96 8.62 8.02
N CYS A 88 8.04 9.57 8.19
CA CYS A 88 7.47 10.32 7.07
C CYS A 88 8.48 11.34 6.56
N ARG A 89 8.89 11.20 5.30
CA ARG A 89 9.94 12.06 4.71
C ARG A 89 9.42 13.40 4.19
N ALA A 90 8.10 13.60 4.07
CA ALA A 90 7.55 14.93 3.76
C ALA A 90 7.11 15.69 5.00
N SER A 91 7.62 16.90 5.15
CA SER A 91 7.19 17.89 6.14
C SER A 91 5.76 18.42 5.93
N THR A 92 5.16 18.14 4.76
CA THR A 92 3.84 18.65 4.36
C THR A 92 2.68 17.73 4.74
N ALA A 93 2.95 16.48 5.15
CA ALA A 93 1.91 15.54 5.60
C ALA A 93 1.51 15.84 7.06
N SER A 94 0.81 16.96 7.29
CA SER A 94 0.25 17.31 8.60
C SER A 94 -1.28 17.25 8.58
N GLY A 95 -1.87 16.49 9.51
CA GLY A 95 -3.32 16.31 9.62
C GLY A 95 -3.90 15.21 8.74
N LEU A 96 -5.14 14.80 9.05
CA LEU A 96 -5.85 13.74 8.33
C LEU A 96 -6.29 14.20 6.92
N GLY A 97 -6.52 13.23 6.03
CA GLY A 97 -7.12 13.48 4.72
C GLY A 97 -6.23 14.20 3.71
N LYS A 98 -4.90 14.09 3.84
CA LYS A 98 -3.94 14.81 2.97
C LYS A 98 -3.63 14.11 1.66
N TYR A 99 -3.62 12.77 1.63
CA TYR A 99 -3.31 12.01 0.43
C TYR A 99 -4.50 11.93 -0.52
N THR A 100 -4.82 13.05 -1.16
CA THR A 100 -5.99 13.21 -2.05
C THR A 100 -5.62 13.79 -3.41
N VAL A 101 -4.33 14.05 -3.66
CA VAL A 101 -3.87 14.64 -4.91
C VAL A 101 -3.46 13.54 -5.87
N ILE A 102 -4.01 13.54 -7.09
CA ILE A 102 -3.63 12.59 -8.13
C ILE A 102 -2.75 13.30 -9.15
N GLY A 103 -1.71 12.61 -9.60
CA GLY A 103 -0.90 13.01 -10.75
C GLY A 103 -0.62 11.83 -11.66
N VAL A 104 -0.32 12.11 -12.92
CA VAL A 104 0.04 11.11 -13.92
C VAL A 104 1.40 11.42 -14.55
N GLY A 105 2.02 10.40 -15.16
CA GLY A 105 3.36 10.52 -15.71
C GLY A 105 3.62 9.60 -16.91
N ASN A 106 4.75 9.84 -17.57
CA ASN A 106 5.21 9.09 -18.76
C ASN A 106 6.47 8.24 -18.51
N GLY A 107 6.99 8.24 -17.27
CA GLY A 107 8.12 7.39 -16.87
C GLY A 107 7.70 5.95 -16.50
N SER A 108 8.45 5.34 -15.58
CA SER A 108 8.09 4.06 -14.96
C SER A 108 8.07 4.20 -13.44
N ALA A 109 6.98 3.76 -12.82
CA ALA A 109 6.82 3.69 -11.37
C ALA A 109 7.74 2.61 -10.79
N LEU A 110 8.43 2.95 -9.71
CA LEU A 110 9.21 2.00 -8.90
C LEU A 110 8.27 1.42 -7.85
N SER A 111 7.66 0.28 -8.16
CA SER A 111 6.75 -0.38 -7.23
C SER A 111 7.50 -0.94 -6.02
N GLY A 112 7.08 -0.59 -4.80
CA GLY A 112 7.28 -1.41 -3.61
C GLY A 112 8.62 -1.40 -2.87
N SER A 113 9.63 -0.58 -3.22
CA SER A 113 10.94 -0.66 -2.52
C SER A 113 11.60 0.67 -2.14
N THR A 114 11.06 1.84 -2.49
CA THR A 114 11.80 3.10 -2.35
C THR A 114 11.04 4.20 -1.64
N SER A 115 11.82 5.09 -1.01
CA SER A 115 11.41 6.43 -0.59
C SER A 115 11.16 7.27 -1.84
N GLN A 116 9.91 7.33 -2.29
CA GLN A 116 9.53 8.05 -3.50
C GLN A 116 8.77 9.31 -3.13
N LEU A 117 9.40 10.48 -3.31
CA LEU A 117 8.80 11.79 -3.02
C LEU A 117 8.02 12.36 -4.23
N ILE A 118 8.37 11.90 -5.44
CA ILE A 118 7.81 12.39 -6.70
C ILE A 118 7.51 11.26 -7.68
N LEU A 119 6.59 11.50 -8.63
CA LEU A 119 6.35 10.58 -9.75
C LEU A 119 7.49 10.72 -10.77
N ASN A 120 8.14 9.61 -11.14
CA ASN A 120 9.13 9.64 -12.21
C ASN A 120 8.45 10.08 -13.52
N GLY A 121 8.97 11.07 -14.23
CA GLY A 121 8.31 11.58 -15.44
C GLY A 121 6.90 12.11 -15.18
N GLY A 122 6.65 12.67 -14.00
CA GLY A 122 5.39 13.35 -13.70
C GLY A 122 5.15 14.48 -14.69
N ILE A 123 3.97 14.48 -15.31
CA ILE A 123 3.57 15.50 -16.29
C ILE A 123 3.00 16.69 -15.51
N ASN A 124 3.33 17.91 -15.96
CA ASN A 124 2.92 19.15 -15.29
C ASN A 124 2.65 20.31 -16.25
N ASP A 125 2.13 19.98 -17.42
CA ASP A 125 1.84 20.92 -18.49
C ASP A 125 0.57 20.52 -19.23
N ASN A 126 0.11 21.39 -20.14
CA ASN A 126 -0.91 21.05 -21.14
C ASN A 126 -2.17 20.37 -20.56
N GLY A 127 -2.67 20.89 -19.43
CA GLY A 127 -3.89 20.39 -18.77
C GLY A 127 -3.72 19.10 -17.96
N ILE A 128 -2.52 18.51 -17.97
CA ILE A 128 -2.14 17.40 -17.11
C ILE A 128 -1.19 17.93 -16.02
N VAL A 129 -1.79 18.36 -14.91
CA VAL A 129 -1.12 18.89 -13.72
C VAL A 129 -1.69 18.18 -12.50
N ARG A 130 -0.84 17.86 -11.52
CA ARG A 130 -1.29 17.27 -10.25
C ARG A 130 -2.48 18.06 -9.69
N THR A 131 -3.56 17.35 -9.40
CA THR A 131 -4.83 17.96 -9.04
C THR A 131 -5.41 17.28 -7.81
N THR A 132 -5.95 18.07 -6.89
CA THR A 132 -6.72 17.57 -5.76
C THR A 132 -7.94 16.82 -6.29
N GLY A 133 -8.00 15.53 -6.01
CA GLY A 133 -9.10 14.69 -6.41
C GLY A 133 -10.38 15.03 -5.65
N THR A 134 -11.51 14.77 -6.29
CA THR A 134 -12.82 14.81 -5.65
C THR A 134 -13.01 13.52 -4.85
N LEU A 135 -13.50 13.66 -3.62
CA LEU A 135 -13.82 12.52 -2.76
C LEU A 135 -15.26 12.07 -3.00
N ASP A 136 -15.45 10.77 -3.21
CA ASP A 136 -16.79 10.18 -3.11
C ASP A 136 -17.20 10.03 -1.64
N THR A 137 -18.45 9.62 -1.43
CA THR A 137 -18.97 9.23 -0.12
C THR A 137 -18.09 8.15 0.50
N PHE A 138 -17.55 8.43 1.69
CA PHE A 138 -16.81 7.46 2.48
C PHE A 138 -17.70 6.27 2.85
N THR A 139 -17.20 5.06 2.62
CA THR A 139 -17.87 3.82 3.02
C THR A 139 -17.29 3.37 4.36
N ASN A 140 -18.14 3.29 5.38
CA ASN A 140 -17.75 2.79 6.69
C ASN A 140 -17.68 1.26 6.67
N ALA A 141 -16.70 0.69 7.37
CA ALA A 141 -16.73 -0.72 7.75
C ALA A 141 -17.94 -0.99 8.65
N THR A 142 -18.71 -2.02 8.35
CA THR A 142 -19.96 -2.36 9.07
C THR A 142 -19.92 -3.70 9.80
N ASN A 143 -18.99 -4.58 9.44
CA ASN A 143 -18.71 -5.85 10.13
C ASN A 143 -17.25 -6.26 9.84
N ASN A 144 -16.84 -7.44 10.33
CA ASN A 144 -15.47 -7.94 10.18
C ASN A 144 -15.05 -8.22 8.72
N SER A 145 -15.99 -8.34 7.78
CA SER A 145 -15.74 -8.63 6.36
C SER A 145 -15.99 -7.43 5.43
N ASP A 146 -16.48 -6.31 5.97
CA ASP A 146 -16.79 -5.11 5.21
C ASP A 146 -15.69 -4.07 5.41
N PRO A 147 -14.89 -3.74 4.38
CA PRO A 147 -13.81 -2.80 4.54
C PRO A 147 -14.29 -1.34 4.59
N ALA A 148 -13.48 -0.47 5.18
CA ALA A 148 -13.63 0.97 5.00
C ALA A 148 -13.02 1.39 3.65
N VAL A 149 -13.76 2.17 2.86
CA VAL A 149 -13.34 2.55 1.50
C VAL A 149 -13.49 4.05 1.27
N GLN A 150 -12.44 4.66 0.72
CA GLN A 150 -12.47 6.02 0.17
C GLN A 150 -12.04 5.99 -1.29
N ARG A 151 -12.91 6.50 -2.18
CA ARG A 151 -12.57 6.76 -3.58
C ARG A 151 -12.15 8.21 -3.78
N ILE A 152 -11.07 8.41 -4.53
CA ILE A 152 -10.52 9.70 -4.92
C ILE A 152 -10.51 9.75 -6.45
N LYS A 153 -11.13 10.77 -7.05
CA LYS A 153 -11.28 10.89 -8.51
C LYS A 153 -10.58 12.14 -9.04
N ALA A 154 -9.83 12.00 -10.11
CA ALA A 154 -9.30 13.14 -10.86
C ALA A 154 -9.43 12.89 -12.36
N THR A 155 -9.85 13.92 -13.09
CA THR A 155 -9.92 13.90 -14.55
C THR A 155 -8.95 14.92 -15.12
N PHE A 156 -8.08 14.47 -16.01
CA PHE A 156 -7.11 15.30 -16.73
C PHE A 156 -7.56 15.43 -18.17
N THR A 157 -7.43 16.63 -18.75
CA THR A 157 -7.72 16.88 -20.17
C THR A 157 -6.43 17.29 -20.86
N TRP A 158 -6.02 16.57 -21.89
CA TRP A 158 -4.82 16.93 -22.62
C TRP A 158 -5.08 18.11 -23.56
N SER A 159 -4.36 19.22 -23.39
CA SER A 159 -4.47 20.42 -24.23
C SER A 159 -3.27 20.66 -25.13
N GLY A 160 -2.30 19.74 -25.16
CA GLY A 160 -1.10 19.87 -25.99
C GLY A 160 -1.37 19.56 -27.46
N ALA A 161 -0.54 20.12 -28.35
CA ALA A 161 -0.71 20.01 -29.80
C ALA A 161 -0.28 18.65 -30.40
N THR A 162 0.43 17.82 -29.63
CA THR A 162 0.90 16.49 -30.05
C THR A 162 0.41 15.43 -29.08
N THR A 163 0.29 14.18 -29.53
CA THR A 163 -0.16 13.07 -28.66
C THR A 163 0.78 12.90 -27.46
N ASN A 164 0.22 12.83 -26.26
CA ASN A 164 0.95 12.48 -25.04
C ASN A 164 0.76 11.00 -24.71
N VAL A 165 1.78 10.34 -24.18
CA VAL A 165 1.68 8.95 -23.71
C VAL A 165 1.83 8.93 -22.19
N VAL A 166 0.77 8.52 -21.51
CA VAL A 166 0.71 8.37 -20.06
C VAL A 166 0.86 6.90 -19.69
N THR A 167 1.73 6.59 -18.74
CA THR A 167 2.12 5.21 -18.39
C THR A 167 1.90 4.88 -16.92
N GLN A 168 1.62 5.87 -16.08
CA GLN A 168 1.50 5.67 -14.64
C GLN A 168 0.70 6.79 -13.96
N ALA A 169 0.23 6.50 -12.75
CA ALA A 169 -0.36 7.48 -11.84
C ALA A 169 0.27 7.37 -10.44
N GLY A 170 0.10 8.42 -9.65
CA GLY A 170 0.43 8.42 -8.23
C GLY A 170 -0.55 9.22 -7.39
N LEU A 171 -0.60 8.88 -6.10
CA LEU A 171 -1.37 9.56 -5.08
C LEU A 171 -0.42 10.31 -4.13
N PHE A 172 -0.64 11.60 -3.97
CA PHE A 172 0.24 12.55 -3.30
C PHE A 172 -0.52 13.36 -2.24
N ASN A 173 0.24 14.05 -1.39
CA ASN A 173 -0.30 14.98 -0.40
C ASN A 173 -0.28 16.45 -0.82
N ASP A 174 0.24 16.78 -2.01
CA ASP A 174 0.40 18.15 -2.49
C ASP A 174 0.35 18.19 -4.03
N THR A 175 -0.21 19.28 -4.58
CA THR A 175 -0.23 19.56 -6.02
C THR A 175 1.12 20.05 -6.53
N ALA A 176 1.99 20.57 -5.67
CA ALA A 176 3.34 20.94 -6.05
C ALA A 176 4.20 19.72 -6.43
N LEU A 177 5.02 19.88 -7.48
CA LEU A 177 6.12 18.96 -7.81
C LEU A 177 7.37 19.31 -6.99
N ALA A 178 7.24 19.29 -5.66
CA ALA A 178 8.33 19.63 -4.75
C ALA A 178 8.97 18.38 -4.14
N THR A 179 10.23 18.49 -3.74
CA THR A 179 10.92 17.45 -2.93
C THR A 179 10.34 17.35 -1.51
N THR A 180 9.49 18.29 -1.10
CA THR A 180 8.75 18.27 0.15
C THR A 180 7.39 17.57 0.03
N THR A 181 7.00 17.09 -1.15
CA THR A 181 5.78 16.31 -1.36
C THR A 181 6.05 14.85 -0.96
N SER A 182 5.06 14.18 -0.35
CA SER A 182 5.07 12.74 -0.13
C SER A 182 4.18 12.03 -1.12
N THR A 183 4.63 10.85 -1.52
CA THR A 183 3.85 9.92 -2.32
C THR A 183 3.28 8.86 -1.39
N PHE A 184 1.96 8.68 -1.43
CA PHE A 184 1.32 7.56 -0.78
C PHE A 184 1.51 6.28 -1.60
N ALA A 185 1.25 6.38 -2.90
CA ALA A 185 1.29 5.24 -3.79
C ALA A 185 1.58 5.65 -5.23
N VAL A 186 2.17 4.72 -5.99
CA VAL A 186 2.46 4.87 -7.41
C VAL A 186 2.11 3.60 -8.14
N LYS A 187 1.68 3.71 -9.40
CA LYS A 187 1.35 2.54 -10.18
C LYS A 187 1.55 2.75 -11.67
N ASN A 188 2.23 1.79 -12.30
CA ASN A 188 2.26 1.65 -13.75
C ASN A 188 0.93 1.11 -14.26
N PHE A 189 0.46 1.66 -15.37
CA PHE A 189 -0.71 1.17 -16.05
C PHE A 189 -0.39 -0.18 -16.72
N PRO A 190 -1.37 -1.10 -16.80
CA PRO A 190 -1.20 -2.34 -17.56
C PRO A 190 -0.81 -2.10 -19.02
N SER A 191 -1.32 -1.02 -19.62
CA SER A 191 -0.96 -0.52 -20.93
C SER A 191 -0.94 1.00 -20.96
N SER A 192 -0.07 1.59 -21.78
CA SER A 192 0.04 3.03 -21.93
C SER A 192 -1.23 3.65 -22.53
N VAL A 193 -1.58 4.86 -22.09
CA VAL A 193 -2.69 5.66 -22.60
C VAL A 193 -2.15 6.75 -23.52
N SER A 194 -2.52 6.70 -24.80
CA SER A 194 -2.16 7.73 -25.78
C SER A 194 -3.26 8.79 -25.87
N MET A 195 -3.01 9.98 -25.34
CA MET A 195 -3.96 11.09 -25.29
C MET A 195 -3.72 12.06 -26.44
N ASN A 196 -4.71 12.21 -27.32
CA ASN A 196 -4.76 13.28 -28.33
C ASN A 196 -5.35 14.57 -27.74
N THR A 197 -5.21 15.68 -28.44
CA THR A 197 -5.73 16.98 -27.98
C THR A 197 -7.23 16.89 -27.73
N GLY A 198 -7.66 17.23 -26.51
CA GLY A 198 -9.04 17.18 -26.03
C GLY A 198 -9.43 15.85 -25.38
N ASP A 199 -8.62 14.80 -25.48
CA ASP A 199 -8.86 13.55 -24.77
C ASP A 199 -8.80 13.77 -23.27
N GLN A 200 -9.56 12.96 -22.53
CA GLN A 200 -9.58 12.99 -21.08
C GLN A 200 -9.16 11.65 -20.49
N LEU A 201 -8.41 11.69 -19.39
CA LEU A 201 -8.08 10.53 -18.59
C LEU A 201 -8.64 10.73 -17.18
N THR A 202 -9.62 9.93 -16.82
CA THR A 202 -10.14 9.86 -15.45
C THR A 202 -9.43 8.75 -14.70
N VAL A 203 -8.88 9.10 -13.54
CA VAL A 203 -8.26 8.19 -12.59
C VAL A 203 -9.13 8.12 -11.35
N ASN A 204 -9.68 6.95 -11.09
CA ASN A 204 -10.39 6.62 -9.86
C ASN A 204 -9.46 5.78 -9.00
N TRP A 205 -9.19 6.24 -7.77
CA TRP A 205 -8.28 5.58 -6.84
C TRP A 205 -9.02 5.23 -5.56
N ASP A 206 -9.18 3.94 -5.30
CA ASP A 206 -9.79 3.41 -4.10
C ASP A 206 -8.71 3.05 -3.08
N ILE A 207 -8.89 3.54 -1.86
CA ILE A 207 -8.14 3.10 -0.69
C ILE A 207 -9.08 2.27 0.16
N THR A 208 -8.67 1.04 0.44
CA THR A 208 -9.45 0.04 1.19
C THR A 208 -8.66 -0.35 2.43
N ILE A 209 -9.28 -0.22 3.60
CA ILE A 209 -8.73 -0.74 4.86
C ILE A 209 -9.62 -1.90 5.27
N ASP A 210 -9.04 -3.09 5.29
CA ASP A 210 -9.72 -4.32 5.63
C ASP A 210 -9.09 -4.96 6.88
N GLY A 211 -9.92 -5.61 7.69
CA GLY A 211 -9.55 -6.37 8.88
C GLY A 211 -10.08 -7.81 8.85
N SER A 212 -10.48 -8.32 7.68
CA SER A 212 -11.13 -9.62 7.48
C SER A 212 -10.19 -10.83 7.54
N ASP A 213 -9.29 -10.89 8.53
CA ASP A 213 -8.57 -12.13 8.84
C ASP A 213 -9.43 -12.98 9.79
N ALA A 214 -9.69 -14.22 9.40
CA ALA A 214 -10.54 -15.13 10.16
C ALA A 214 -9.83 -15.61 11.43
N PHE A 215 -10.37 -15.26 12.60
CA PHE A 215 -10.10 -15.99 13.83
C PHE A 215 -10.43 -17.48 13.60
N SER A 216 -9.41 -18.34 13.57
CA SER A 216 -9.56 -19.80 13.64
C SER A 216 -8.87 -20.34 14.87
#